data_AF-A0A6C0K0K8-F1
#
_entry.id   AF-A0A6C0K0K8-F1
#
_cell.length_a   1.000
_cell.length_b   1.000
_cell.length_c   1.000
_cell.angle_alpha   90.00
_cell.angle_beta   90.00
_cell.angle_gamma   90.00
#
_symmetry.space_group_name_H-M   'P 1'
#
loop_
_entity.id
_entity.type
_entity.pdbx_description
1 polymer ?
#
loop_
_entity_poly.entity_id
_entity_poly.type
_entity_poly.pdbx_seq_one_letter_code
_entity_poly.pdbx_strand_id
1 'polypeptide(L)'
;MGWYTNYEVEFEDYIDWDDNDVKLCLKPFNVDYLYLRDMDKPRVILCVYSQNPIENVLTALKSCYPVNMCYHIYNSSDAWITFT
;
A
#
# COMPACT_ATOMS: atom_id res chain seq x y z
N MET A 1 2.50 14.79 -18.36
CA MET A 1 2.55 15.08 -16.90
C MET A 1 1.91 13.90 -16.21
N GLY A 2 2.61 13.20 -15.33
CA GLY A 2 1.97 12.19 -14.48
C GLY A 2 1.34 12.86 -13.26
N TRP A 3 0.49 12.10 -12.57
CA TRP A 3 -0.16 12.52 -11.34
C TRP A 3 0.05 11.45 -10.26
N TYR A 4 -0.24 11.80 -9.02
CA TYR A 4 -0.21 10.85 -7.92
C TYR A 4 -1.63 10.47 -7.54
N THR A 5 -1.83 9.19 -7.23
CA THR A 5 -3.07 8.65 -6.70
C THR A 5 -2.80 8.08 -5.32
N ASN A 6 -3.61 8.49 -4.35
CA ASN A 6 -3.53 7.94 -3.00
C ASN A 6 -4.40 6.69 -2.93
N TYR A 7 -3.81 5.59 -2.47
CA TYR A 7 -4.50 4.33 -2.20
C TYR A 7 -4.46 4.08 -0.70
N GLU A 8 -5.58 3.62 -0.15
CA GLU A 8 -5.59 3.05 1.18
C GLU A 8 -5.48 1.53 1.04
N VAL A 9 -4.54 0.94 1.75
CA VAL A 9 -4.28 -0.51 1.76
C VAL A 9 -4.46 -1.02 3.18
N GLU A 10 -5.28 -2.05 3.33
CA GLU A 10 -5.52 -2.76 4.57
C GLU A 10 -4.90 -4.15 4.49
N PHE A 11 -4.18 -4.55 5.53
CA PHE A 11 -3.61 -5.88 5.67
C PHE A 11 -4.60 -6.79 6.41
N GLU A 12 -4.77 -8.03 5.95
CA GLU A 12 -5.71 -8.97 6.58
C GLU A 12 -5.25 -9.42 7.97
N ASP A 13 -3.94 -9.50 8.18
CA ASP A 13 -3.30 -9.94 9.42
C ASP A 13 -2.40 -8.84 10.03
N TYR A 14 -2.00 -9.04 11.28
CA TYR A 14 -0.98 -8.22 11.92
C TYR A 14 0.35 -8.31 11.15
N ILE A 15 0.93 -7.15 10.86
CA ILE A 15 2.26 -7.03 10.29
C ILE A 15 3.16 -6.24 11.23
N ASP A 16 4.41 -6.66 11.34
CA ASP A 16 5.43 -5.88 12.05
C ASP A 16 6.03 -4.88 11.05
N TRP A 17 5.50 -3.66 11.07
CA TRP A 17 5.88 -2.64 10.11
C TRP A 17 7.29 -2.10 10.39
N ASP A 18 8.19 -2.25 9.43
CA ASP A 18 9.55 -1.71 9.46
C ASP A 18 9.71 -0.67 8.35
N ASP A 19 9.84 0.60 8.76
CA ASP A 19 9.99 1.72 7.84
C ASP A 19 11.24 1.60 6.96
N ASN A 20 12.33 0.98 7.41
CA ASN A 20 13.53 0.84 6.61
C ASN A 20 13.35 -0.19 5.49
N ASP A 21 12.74 -1.34 5.82
CA ASP A 21 12.50 -2.41 4.85
C ASP A 21 11.48 -1.97 3.80
N VAL A 22 10.39 -1.34 4.22
CA VAL A 22 9.37 -0.80 3.32
C VAL A 22 9.96 0.28 2.42
N LYS A 23 10.77 1.19 2.96
CA LYS A 23 11.45 2.21 2.16
C LYS A 23 12.35 1.60 1.08
N LEU A 24 13.08 0.55 1.40
CA LEU A 24 13.93 -0.15 0.42
C LEU A 24 13.09 -0.87 -0.64
N CYS A 25 12.01 -1.52 -0.22
CA CYS A 25 11.07 -2.23 -1.07
C CYS A 25 10.35 -1.31 -2.07
N LEU A 26 9.89 -0.15 -1.61
CA LEU A 26 9.10 0.79 -2.40
C LEU A 26 9.93 1.80 -3.19
N LYS A 27 11.23 1.93 -2.90
CA LYS A 27 12.17 2.82 -3.60
C LYS A 27 12.09 2.76 -5.14
N PRO A 28 11.95 1.59 -5.79
CA PRO A 28 11.88 1.53 -7.26
C PRO A 28 10.64 2.19 -7.86
N PHE A 29 9.56 2.32 -7.08
CA PHE A 29 8.26 2.78 -7.57
C PHE A 29 7.99 4.26 -7.31
N ASN A 30 8.90 4.95 -6.60
CA ASN A 30 8.74 6.35 -6.19
C ASN A 30 7.39 6.60 -5.48
N VAL A 31 7.14 5.79 -4.46
CA VAL A 31 5.91 5.81 -3.65
C VAL A 31 6.22 6.42 -2.28
N ASP A 32 5.43 7.41 -1.89
CA ASP A 32 5.39 7.87 -0.50
C ASP A 32 4.32 7.09 0.27
N TYR A 33 4.49 6.90 1.56
CA TYR A 33 3.56 6.12 2.37
C TYR A 33 3.36 6.69 3.77
N LEU A 34 2.19 6.39 4.36
CA LEU A 34 1.85 6.71 5.74
C LEU A 34 1.20 5.49 6.39
N TYR A 35 1.88 4.91 7.38
CA TYR A 35 1.38 3.75 8.13
C TYR A 35 0.50 4.19 9.31
N LEU A 36 -0.67 3.55 9.46
CA LEU A 36 -1.69 3.85 10.46
C LEU A 36 -1.70 2.75 11.53
N ARG A 37 -1.25 3.07 12.74
CA ARG A 37 -0.96 2.11 13.83
C ARG A 37 -2.13 1.80 14.75
N ASP A 38 -3.15 2.66 14.79
CA ASP A 38 -4.23 2.58 15.80
C ASP A 38 -5.58 2.12 15.21
N MET A 39 -5.51 1.19 14.25
CA MET A 39 -6.68 0.64 13.56
C MET A 39 -6.87 -0.84 13.91
N ASP A 40 -8.11 -1.34 13.88
CA ASP A 40 -8.41 -2.77 14.14
C ASP A 40 -7.61 -3.72 13.24
N LYS A 41 -7.30 -3.25 12.03
CA LYS A 41 -6.38 -3.90 11.09
C LYS A 41 -5.31 -2.91 10.65
N PRO A 42 -4.05 -3.34 10.45
CA PRO A 42 -3.00 -2.46 9.97
C PRO A 42 -3.39 -1.84 8.62
N ARG A 43 -3.18 -0.53 8.48
CA ARG A 43 -3.43 0.17 7.22
C ARG A 43 -2.27 1.05 6.83
N VAL A 44 -2.09 1.23 5.53
CA VAL A 44 -1.12 2.18 4.97
C VAL A 44 -1.78 2.97 3.85
N ILE A 45 -1.52 4.27 3.83
CA ILE A 45 -1.84 5.13 2.68
C ILE A 45 -0.61 5.17 1.78
N LEU A 46 -0.76 4.83 0.50
CA LEU A 46 0.28 4.85 -0.52
C LEU A 46 0.00 5.94 -1.55
N CYS A 47 0.94 6.84 -1.76
CA CYS A 47 0.90 7.86 -2.80
C CYS A 47 1.66 7.34 -4.01
N VAL A 48 0.94 6.81 -5.02
CA VAL A 48 1.52 6.12 -6.17
C VAL A 48 1.49 7.00 -7.40
N TYR A 49 2.63 7.16 -8.07
CA TYR A 49 2.73 7.90 -9.31
C TYR A 49 2.12 7.12 -10.49
N SER A 50 1.38 7.80 -11.37
CA SER A 50 0.57 7.21 -12.45
C SER A 50 1.34 6.36 -13.47
N GLN A 51 2.67 6.37 -13.43
CA GLN A 51 3.52 5.50 -14.27
C GLN A 51 3.68 4.08 -13.70
N ASN A 52 3.31 3.87 -12.44
CA ASN A 52 3.37 2.57 -11.77
C ASN A 52 1.95 2.09 -11.42
N PRO A 53 1.51 0.92 -11.93
CA PRO A 53 0.31 0.26 -11.44
C PRO A 53 0.42 -0.03 -9.95
N ILE A 54 -0.67 0.16 -9.20
CA ILE A 54 -0.73 -0.13 -7.76
C ILE A 54 -0.41 -1.61 -7.48
N GLU A 55 -0.80 -2.51 -8.37
CA GLU A 55 -0.56 -3.95 -8.24
C GLU A 55 0.92 -4.31 -8.18
N ASN A 56 1.79 -3.55 -8.86
CA ASN A 56 3.24 -3.74 -8.78
C ASN A 56 3.78 -3.36 -7.39
N VAL A 57 3.25 -2.27 -6.83
CA VAL A 57 3.58 -1.79 -5.48
C VAL A 57 3.10 -2.79 -4.43
N LEU A 58 1.88 -3.31 -4.58
CA LEU A 58 1.31 -4.35 -3.71
C LEU A 58 2.08 -5.67 -3.82
N THR A 59 2.55 -6.06 -5.01
CA THR A 59 3.40 -7.25 -5.18
C THR A 59 4.71 -7.11 -4.41
N ALA A 60 5.32 -5.91 -4.44
CA ALA A 60 6.53 -5.63 -3.68
C ALA A 60 6.25 -5.69 -2.17
N LEU A 61 5.18 -5.05 -1.70
CA LEU A 61 4.75 -5.12 -0.30
C LEU A 61 4.43 -6.55 0.16
N LYS A 62 3.80 -7.36 -0.70
CA LYS A 62 3.50 -8.77 -0.40
C LYS A 62 4.76 -9.62 -0.23
N SER A 63 5.84 -9.23 -0.91
CA SER A 63 7.14 -9.89 -0.77
C SER A 63 7.79 -9.58 0.58
N CYS A 64 7.56 -8.39 1.15
CA CYS A 64 7.98 -8.03 2.51
C CYS A 64 7.05 -8.64 3.57
N TYR A 65 5.75 -8.58 3.32
CA TYR A 65 4.69 -9.01 4.21
C TYR A 65 3.80 -10.02 3.49
N PRO A 66 4.02 -11.33 3.65
CA PRO A 66 3.31 -12.39 2.92
C PRO A 66 1.89 -12.61 3.47
N VAL A 67 1.11 -11.53 3.49
CA VAL A 67 -0.28 -11.47 3.92
C VAL A 67 -1.13 -10.98 2.76
N ASN A 68 -2.43 -11.29 2.81
CA ASN A 68 -3.37 -10.72 1.87
C ASN A 68 -3.60 -9.24 2.18
N MET A 69 -3.92 -8.49 1.14
CA MET A 69 -4.18 -7.06 1.24
C MET A 69 -5.48 -6.73 0.52
N CYS A 70 -6.15 -5.70 0.97
CA CYS A 70 -7.25 -5.07 0.25
C CYS A 70 -6.85 -3.62 0.00
N TYR A 71 -7.24 -3.05 -1.14
CA TYR A 71 -6.95 -1.65 -1.44
C TYR A 71 -8.12 -0.95 -2.10
N HIS A 72 -8.20 0.37 -1.94
CA HIS A 72 -9.09 1.24 -2.69
C HIS A 72 -8.48 2.63 -2.85
N ILE A 73 -9.08 3.47 -3.69
CA ILE A 73 -8.63 4.85 -3.84
C ILE A 73 -9.02 5.64 -2.59
N TYR A 74 -8.03 6.28 -1.95
CA TYR A 74 -8.26 7.04 -0.72
C TYR A 74 -9.33 8.10 -0.91
N ASN A 75 -10.28 8.15 0.03
CA ASN A 75 -11.44 9.05 0.00
C ASN A 75 -12.35 8.89 -1.23
N SER A 76 -12.29 7.72 -1.89
CA SER A 76 -13.27 7.31 -2.90
C SER A 76 -14.44 6.57 -2.26
N SER A 77 -15.57 6.55 -2.96
CA SER A 77 -16.72 5.69 -2.63
C SER A 77 -16.58 4.29 -3.22
N ASP A 78 -15.43 3.99 -3.84
CA ASP A 78 -15.17 2.72 -4.50
C ASP A 78 -15.10 1.56 -3.51
N ALA A 79 -15.45 0.37 -3.99
CA ALA A 79 -15.32 -0.84 -3.21
C ALA A 79 -13.85 -1.21 -2.99
N TRP A 80 -13.56 -1.85 -1.86
CA TRP A 80 -12.27 -2.48 -1.61
C TRP A 80 -12.02 -3.61 -2.60
N ILE A 81 -10.82 -3.60 -3.20
CA ILE A 81 -10.35 -4.61 -4.13
C ILE A 81 -9.40 -5.54 -3.37
N THR A 82 -9.73 -6.82 -3.31
CA THR A 82 -8.87 -7.84 -2.69
C THR A 82 -7.67 -8.15 -3.59
N PHE A 83 -6.48 -8.15 -3.00
CA PHE A 83 -5.21 -8.50 -3.63
C PHE A 83 -4.63 -9.75 -2.94
N THR A 84 -4.71 -10.87 -3.66
CA THR A 84 -4.26 -12.21 -3.26
C THR A 84 -2.97 -12.61 -3.96
#